data_AF-A0A9D6GR26-F1
#
_entry.id   AF-A0A9D6GR26-F1
#
_cell.length_a   1.000
_cell.length_b   1.000
_cell.length_c   1.000
_cell.angle_alpha   90.00
_cell.angle_beta   90.00
_cell.angle_gamma   90.00
#
_symmetry.space_group_name_H-M   'P 1'
#
loop_
_entity.id
_entity.type
_entity.pdbx_description
1 polymer ?
#
loop_
_entity_poly.entity_id
_entity_poly.type
_entity_poly.pdbx_seq_one_letter_code
_entity_poly.pdbx_strand_id
1 'polypeptide(L)' 'MSGPDIITMGCRLNIAESEAIRDMTQGQDDLIVINSCAVTAEAVRQPRQAIRRARRERPDARIMVTGCAAQTEPQTFA' A
#
# COMPACT_ATOMS: atom_id res chain seq x y z
N MET A 1 6.17 7.11 -18.86
CA MET A 1 6.91 6.99 -17.59
C MET A 1 6.24 5.88 -16.82
N SER A 2 6.96 4.78 -16.66
CA SER A 2 6.45 3.59 -15.97
C SER A 2 6.79 3.72 -14.48
N GLY A 3 5.93 3.21 -13.61
CA GLY A 3 6.10 3.35 -12.17
C GLY A 3 5.13 2.45 -11.40
N PRO A 4 5.22 2.46 -10.07
CA PRO A 4 4.43 1.56 -9.24
C PRO A 4 2.94 1.90 -9.31
N ASP A 5 2.15 0.87 -9.06
CA ASP A 5 0.75 1.04 -8.68
C ASP A 5 0.67 1.37 -7.18
N ILE A 6 0.07 2.50 -6.82
CA ILE A 6 0.01 2.95 -5.42
C ILE A 6 -1.45 3.00 -5.00
N ILE A 7 -1.84 2.04 -4.16
CA ILE A 7 -3.16 1.95 -3.56
C ILE A 7 -3.11 2.71 -2.23
N THR A 8 -3.69 3.91 -2.23
CA THR A 8 -3.74 4.77 -1.05
C THR A 8 -5.04 4.57 -0.29
N MET A 9 -4.95 4.33 1.02
CA MET A 9 -6.09 4.23 1.92
C MET A 9 -5.88 5.13 3.12
N GLY A 10 -6.95 5.78 3.59
CA GLY A 10 -6.92 6.52 4.84
C GLY A 10 -7.25 7.99 4.71
N CYS A 11 -6.39 8.83 5.27
CA CYS A 11 -6.64 10.25 5.49
C CYS A 11 -5.85 11.15 4.54
N ARG A 12 -5.95 12.47 4.74
CA ARG A 12 -5.23 13.47 3.94
C ARG A 12 -3.71 13.28 3.97
N LEU A 13 -3.17 12.77 5.08
CA LEU A 13 -1.74 12.51 5.20
C LEU A 13 -1.30 11.40 4.25
N ASN A 14 -2.08 10.31 4.13
CA ASN A 14 -1.74 9.21 3.22
C ASN A 14 -1.69 9.68 1.75
N ILE A 15 -2.54 10.63 1.36
CA ILE A 15 -2.51 11.21 0.02
C ILE A 15 -1.22 12.00 -0.20
N ALA A 16 -0.83 12.84 0.75
CA ALA A 16 0.41 13.61 0.68
C ALA A 16 1.66 12.70 0.63
N GLU A 17 1.65 11.60 1.39
CA GLU A 17 2.74 10.61 1.38
C GLU A 17 2.86 9.87 0.04
N SER A 18 1.75 9.67 -0.67
CA SER A 18 1.75 8.89 -1.92
C SER A 18 2.58 9.52 -3.04
N GLU A 19 2.72 10.85 -3.06
CA GLU A 19 3.64 11.53 -3.99
C GLU A 19 5.09 11.19 -3.67
N ALA A 20 5.49 11.33 -2.40
CA ALA A 20 6.83 10.97 -1.95
C ALA A 20 7.14 9.48 -2.18
N ILE A 21 6.17 8.60 -1.93
CA ILE A 21 6.30 7.17 -2.22
C ILE A 21 6.55 6.95 -3.71
N ARG A 22 5.77 7.59 -4.59
CA ARG A 22 5.92 7.49 -6.04
C ARG A 22 7.32 7.90 -6.48
N ASP A 23 7.83 9.00 -5.96
CA ASP A 23 9.16 9.50 -6.29
C ASP A 23 10.28 8.53 -5.82
N MET A 24 10.16 7.96 -4.62
CA MET A 24 11.13 6.99 -4.11
C MET A 24 11.13 5.66 -4.88
N THR A 25 10.05 5.36 -5.59
CA THR A 25 9.83 4.06 -6.25
C THR A 25 9.72 4.19 -7.77
N GLN A 26 10.16 5.31 -8.34
CA GLN A 26 10.20 5.51 -9.79
C GLN A 26 10.97 4.38 -10.50
N GLY A 27 10.43 3.93 -11.64
CA GLY A 27 11.00 2.82 -12.42
C GLY A 27 10.73 1.42 -11.85
N GLN A 28 9.97 1.29 -10.76
CA GLN A 28 9.53 -0.01 -10.23
C GLN A 28 8.13 -0.37 -10.72
N ASP A 29 8.04 -0.89 -11.95
CA ASP A 29 6.77 -1.11 -12.65
C ASP A 29 6.00 -2.36 -12.19
N ASP A 30 6.75 -3.33 -11.66
CA ASP A 30 6.24 -4.55 -11.03
C ASP A 30 6.20 -4.41 -9.49
N LEU A 31 5.85 -3.22 -9.02
CA LEU A 31 5.62 -2.92 -7.62
C LEU A 31 4.22 -2.37 -7.41
N ILE A 32 3.52 -2.97 -6.45
CA ILE A 32 2.27 -2.46 -5.90
C ILE A 32 2.55 -2.00 -4.47
N VAL A 33 2.36 -0.71 -4.20
CA VAL A 33 2.49 -0.13 -2.87
C VAL A 33 1.11 0.07 -2.26
N ILE A 34 0.87 -0.52 -1.10
CA ILE A 34 -0.36 -0.33 -0.33
C ILE A 34 -0.03 0.62 0.83
N ASN A 35 -0.45 1.88 0.73
CA ASN A 35 -0.31 2.85 1.82
C ASN A 35 -1.54 2.74 2.75
N SER A 36 -1.31 2.17 3.94
CA SER A 36 -2.34 1.73 4.88
C SER A 36 -2.66 2.78 5.95
N CYS A 37 -3.87 2.68 6.50
CA CYS A 37 -4.34 3.56 7.57
C CYS A 37 -4.80 2.75 8.79
N ALA A 38 -4.64 3.34 9.98
CA ALA A 38 -4.97 2.70 11.25
C ALA A 38 -5.97 3.49 12.10
N VAL A 39 -6.59 4.55 11.55
CA VAL A 39 -7.47 5.46 12.32
C VAL A 39 -8.78 4.80 12.79
N THR A 40 -9.20 3.73 12.12
CA THR A 40 -10.33 2.90 12.55
C THR A 40 -10.02 1.43 12.32
N ALA A 41 -10.70 0.55 13.05
CA ALA A 41 -10.59 -0.89 12.86
C ALA A 41 -10.97 -1.33 11.43
N GLU A 42 -11.90 -0.62 10.78
CA GLU A 42 -12.25 -0.89 9.38
C GLU A 42 -11.14 -0.47 8.42
N ALA A 43 -10.50 0.68 8.67
CA ALA A 43 -9.35 1.12 7.89
C ALA A 43 -8.19 0.12 7.93
N VAL A 44 -7.98 -0.57 9.05
CA VAL A 44 -6.97 -1.64 9.18
C VAL A 44 -7.33 -2.88 8.33
N ARG A 45 -8.62 -3.16 8.12
CA ARG A 45 -9.08 -4.33 7.35
C ARG A 45 -8.92 -4.16 5.84
N GLN A 46 -9.08 -2.94 5.33
CA GLN A 46 -9.02 -2.63 3.90
C GLN A 46 -7.68 -3.03 3.24
N PRO A 47 -6.50 -2.73 3.82
CA PRO A 47 -5.20 -3.17 3.30
C PRO A 47 -5.14 -4.68 3.05
N ARG A 48 -5.66 -5.50 3.97
CA ARG A 48 -5.65 -6.96 3.81
C ARG A 48 -6.50 -7.43 2.64
N GLN A 49 -7.60 -6.75 2.35
CA GLN A 49 -8.44 -7.06 1.20
C GLN A 49 -7.74 -6.64 -0.09
N ALA A 50 -7.13 -5.45 -0.11
CA ALA A 50 -6.35 -4.95 -1.25
C ALA A 50 -5.16 -5.85 -1.57
N ILE A 51 -4.42 -6.34 -0.56
CA ILE A 51 -3.32 -7.30 -0.74
C ILE A 51 -3.83 -8.55 -1.48
N ARG A 52 -4.92 -9.17 -1.00
CA ARG A 52 -5.47 -10.38 -1.62
C ARG A 52 -5.92 -10.13 -3.06
N ARG A 53 -6.53 -8.98 -3.32
CA ARG A 53 -6.94 -8.56 -4.66
C ARG A 53 -5.73 -8.37 -5.58
N ALA A 54 -4.73 -7.62 -5.13
CA ALA A 54 -3.49 -7.36 -5.86
C ALA A 54 -2.75 -8.66 -6.22
N ARG A 55 -2.60 -9.60 -5.28
CA ARG A 55 -2.01 -10.93 -5.55
C ARG A 55 -2.79 -11.72 -6.61
N ARG A 56 -4.11 -11.57 -6.69
CA ARG A 56 -4.95 -12.27 -7.68
C ARG A 56 -4.83 -11.63 -9.07
N GLU A 57 -4.83 -10.30 -9.13
CA GLU A 57 -4.82 -9.55 -10.39
C GLU A 57 -3.42 -9.48 -11.01
N ARG A 58 -2.36 -9.39 -10.19
CA ARG A 58 -0.97 -9.33 -10.61
C ARG A 58 -0.11 -10.28 -9.76
N PRO A 59 -0.16 -11.60 -10.01
CA PRO A 59 0.53 -12.59 -9.18
C PRO A 59 2.06 -12.43 -9.16
N ASP A 60 2.65 -11.89 -10.24
CA ASP A 60 4.10 -11.70 -10.36
C ASP A 60 4.59 -10.36 -9.82
N ALA A 61 3.68 -9.43 -9.48
CA ALA A 61 4.06 -8.12 -8.95
C ALA A 61 4.50 -8.24 -7.49
N ARG A 62 5.57 -7.52 -7.14
CA ARG A 62 5.96 -7.36 -5.73
C ARG A 62 4.95 -6.47 -5.04
N ILE A 63 4.55 -6.85 -3.82
CA ILE A 63 3.62 -6.07 -3.01
C ILE A 63 4.37 -5.57 -1.77
N MET A 64 4.41 -4.25 -1.60
CA MET A 64 4.92 -3.58 -0.42
C MET A 64 3.78 -2.93 0.34
N VAL A 65 3.69 -3.17 1.64
CA VAL A 65 2.70 -2.53 2.51
C VAL A 65 3.43 -1.51 3.38
N THR A 66 2.92 -0.28 3.43
CA THR A 66 3.46 0.82 4.24
C THR A 66 2.32 1.58 4.93
N GLY A 67 2.62 2.66 5.64
CA GLY A 67 1.64 3.47 6.36
C GLY A 67 1.37 2.98 7.79
N CYS A 68 0.40 3.62 8.46
CA CYS A 68 0.19 3.45 9.89
C CYS A 68 -0.12 2.01 10.30
N ALA A 69 -0.99 1.30 9.58
CA ALA A 69 -1.37 -0.05 9.98
C ALA A 69 -0.20 -1.04 9.86
N ALA A 70 0.63 -0.87 8.83
CA ALA A 70 1.85 -1.67 8.67
C ALA A 70 2.84 -1.48 9.83
N GLN A 71 2.89 -0.28 10.43
CA GLN A 71 3.74 0.02 11.58
C GLN A 71 3.14 -0.45 12.90
N THR A 72 1.83 -0.29 13.10
CA THR A 72 1.16 -0.65 14.36
C THR A 72 0.87 -2.14 14.46
N GLU A 73 0.61 -2.80 13.33
CA GLU A 73 0.26 -4.22 13.26
C GLU A 73 1.11 -4.98 12.21
N PRO A 74 2.44 -4.99 12.30
CA PRO A 74 3.30 -5.60 11.28
C PRO A 74 3.02 -7.10 11.10
N GLN A 75 2.70 -7.81 12.18
CA GLN A 75 2.36 -9.24 12.14
C GLN A 75 1.08 -9.54 11.36
N THR A 76 0.18 -8.56 11.20
CA THR A 76 -1.04 -8.71 10.39
C THR A 76 -0.72 -8.82 8.90
N PHE A 77 0.48 -8.37 8.49
CA PHE A 77 0.93 -8.27 7.09
C PHE A 77 2.16 -9.13 6.76
N ALA A 78 2.74 -9.81 7.76
CA ALA A 78 3.88 -10.74 7.61
C ALA A 78 3.49 -12.07 6.95
#